data_AF-S6WEG7-F1
#
_entry.id   AF-S6WEG7-F1
#
_cell.length_a   1.000
_cell.length_b   1.000
_cell.length_c   1.000
_cell.angle_alpha   90.00
_cell.angle_beta   90.00
_cell.angle_gamma   90.00
#
_symmetry.space_group_name_H-M   'P 1'
#
loop_
_entity.id
_entity.type
_entity.pdbx_description
1 polymer ?
#
loop_
_entity_poly.entity_id
_entity_poly.type
_entity_poly.pdbx_seq_one_letter_code
_entity_poly.pdbx_strand_id
1 'polypeptide(L)'
;MPAAPRFFEHYRKADRIMLGLIWLLFVYALGLGFWFDTFTQAVVVGGGTALVLTGLYRVIGGTRLMRCCVGIGLMVMAALHINQAHGQIEIHFGIFVLLAVLTFYRDWLPILVAAVTIAVHHIGFHALHHSGFPVYVMQHGGGWSMVAMHAVYVVVESAILVYLAVQNQAEAVENQDMLDRMLATTNQFSPDSHGNERSGKHVSLAQRFEQFLAQITGLVDGVVRDTRGLGELGHDL
;
A
#
# COMPACT_ATOMS: atom_id res chain seq x y z
N MET A 1 -4.88 -4.03 27.30
CA MET A 1 -4.30 -4.19 25.95
C MET A 1 -4.48 -2.87 25.24
N PRO A 2 -3.42 -2.21 24.72
CA PRO A 2 -3.61 -1.00 23.93
C PRO A 2 -4.49 -1.33 22.72
N ALA A 3 -5.45 -0.45 22.43
CA ALA A 3 -6.31 -0.61 21.26
C ALA A 3 -5.44 -0.74 20.00
N ALA A 4 -5.74 -1.73 19.16
CA ALA A 4 -5.03 -1.89 17.90
C ALA A 4 -5.15 -0.58 17.10
N PRO A 5 -4.06 -0.08 16.50
CA PRO A 5 -4.13 1.14 15.72
C PRO A 5 -5.17 1.01 14.62
N ARG A 6 -5.93 2.09 14.38
CA ARG A 6 -6.90 2.20 13.28
C ARG A 6 -6.20 1.74 11.98
N PHE A 7 -6.79 0.77 11.27
CA PHE A 7 -6.24 0.09 10.08
C PHE A 7 -5.15 -0.99 10.26
N PHE A 8 -4.95 -1.54 11.46
CA PHE A 8 -3.94 -2.59 11.70
C PHE A 8 -4.02 -3.79 10.72
N GLU A 9 -5.22 -4.32 10.46
CA GLU A 9 -5.42 -5.44 9.53
C GLU A 9 -5.03 -5.09 8.08
N HIS A 10 -5.30 -3.85 7.65
CA HIS A 10 -4.87 -3.36 6.34
C HIS A 10 -3.34 -3.35 6.26
N TYR A 11 -2.66 -2.84 7.28
CA TYR A 11 -1.19 -2.80 7.29
C TYR A 11 -0.57 -4.19 7.34
N ARG A 12 -1.12 -5.14 8.11
CA ARG A 12 -0.64 -6.53 8.09
C ARG A 12 -0.87 -7.21 6.75
N LYS A 13 -1.95 -6.90 6.04
CA LYS A 13 -2.19 -7.38 4.67
C LYS A 13 -1.18 -6.77 3.71
N ALA A 14 -0.95 -5.47 3.78
CA ALA A 14 0.06 -4.77 2.99
C ALA A 14 1.46 -5.36 3.22
N ASP A 15 1.88 -5.57 4.47
CA ASP A 15 3.17 -6.18 4.80
C ASP A 15 3.34 -7.55 4.12
N ARG A 16 2.31 -8.41 4.12
CA ARG A 16 2.38 -9.72 3.45
C ARG A 16 2.54 -9.61 1.95
N ILE A 17 1.83 -8.68 1.32
CA ILE A 17 1.96 -8.40 -0.12
C ILE A 17 3.39 -7.94 -0.42
N MET A 18 3.92 -7.02 0.39
CA MET A 18 5.27 -6.49 0.21
C MET A 18 6.36 -7.53 0.47
N LEU A 19 6.17 -8.44 1.43
CA LEU A 19 7.07 -9.58 1.61
C LEU A 19 7.04 -10.50 0.38
N GLY A 20 5.86 -10.77 -0.17
CA GLY A 20 5.73 -11.49 -1.44
C GLY A 20 6.52 -10.81 -2.56
N LEU A 21 6.45 -9.49 -2.66
CA LEU A 21 7.23 -8.70 -3.61
C LEU A 21 8.74 -8.79 -3.33
N ILE A 22 9.19 -8.71 -2.07
CA ILE A 22 10.60 -8.88 -1.71
C ILE A 22 11.13 -10.27 -2.14
N TRP A 23 10.36 -11.33 -1.91
CA TRP A 23 10.73 -12.68 -2.36
C TRP A 23 10.76 -12.79 -3.88
N LEU A 24 9.83 -12.16 -4.59
CA LEU A 24 9.85 -12.06 -6.05
C LEU A 24 11.11 -11.32 -6.55
N LEU A 25 11.47 -10.20 -5.92
CA LEU A 25 12.69 -9.46 -6.22
C LEU A 25 13.95 -10.28 -5.93
N PHE A 26 13.92 -11.18 -4.93
CA PHE A 26 15.03 -12.09 -4.67
C PHE A 26 15.16 -13.16 -5.75
N VAL A 27 14.05 -13.74 -6.22
CA VAL A 27 14.07 -14.65 -7.38
C VAL A 27 14.62 -13.93 -8.61
N TYR A 28 14.23 -12.67 -8.83
CA TYR A 28 14.79 -11.85 -9.90
C TYR A 28 16.31 -11.61 -9.72
N ALA A 29 16.77 -11.35 -8.50
CA ALA A 29 18.21 -11.23 -8.19
C ALA A 29 18.99 -12.52 -8.48
N LEU A 30 18.39 -13.70 -8.24
CA LEU A 30 19.00 -14.98 -8.63
C LEU A 30 19.09 -15.14 -10.15
N GLY A 31 18.06 -14.67 -10.89
CA GLY A 31 18.08 -14.63 -12.35
C GLY A 31 19.21 -13.74 -12.90
N LEU A 32 19.37 -12.54 -12.33
CA LEU A 32 20.53 -11.67 -12.63
C LEU A 32 21.85 -12.33 -12.21
N GLY A 33 21.86 -13.03 -11.07
CA GLY A 33 23.01 -13.80 -10.57
C GLY A 33 23.49 -14.84 -11.58
N PHE A 34 22.57 -15.51 -12.26
CA PHE A 34 22.87 -16.45 -13.33
C PHE A 34 23.49 -15.79 -14.56
N TRP A 35 23.01 -14.61 -14.94
CA TRP A 35 23.47 -13.92 -16.16
C TRP A 35 24.79 -13.16 -15.97
N PHE A 36 24.98 -12.56 -14.80
CA PHE A 36 26.12 -11.68 -14.49
C PHE A 36 27.15 -12.31 -13.53
N ASP A 37 27.01 -13.59 -13.20
CA ASP A 37 27.86 -14.31 -12.23
C ASP A 37 27.95 -13.64 -10.85
N THR A 38 26.80 -13.16 -10.35
CA THR A 38 26.69 -12.43 -9.07
C THR A 38 25.89 -13.19 -8.01
N PHE A 39 25.88 -14.53 -8.05
CA PHE A 39 25.10 -15.37 -7.14
C PHE A 39 25.37 -15.10 -5.66
N THR A 40 26.63 -14.84 -5.29
CA THR A 40 26.99 -14.48 -3.92
C THR A 40 26.26 -13.23 -3.46
N GLN A 41 26.18 -12.19 -4.31
CA GLN A 41 25.43 -10.96 -3.99
C GLN A 41 23.94 -11.25 -3.87
N ALA A 42 23.38 -12.03 -4.81
CA ALA A 42 21.98 -12.42 -4.80
C ALA A 42 21.59 -13.13 -3.48
N VAL A 43 22.36 -14.12 -3.06
CA VAL A 43 22.09 -14.92 -1.85
C VAL A 43 22.33 -14.11 -0.58
N VAL A 44 23.48 -13.44 -0.47
CA VAL A 44 23.87 -12.73 0.75
C VAL A 44 23.01 -11.49 0.97
N VAL A 45 22.91 -10.63 -0.05
CA VAL A 45 22.14 -9.38 0.07
C VAL A 45 20.66 -9.66 -0.15
N GLY A 46 20.29 -10.26 -1.29
CA GLY A 46 18.88 -10.49 -1.61
C GLY A 46 18.21 -11.48 -0.67
N GLY A 47 18.83 -12.66 -0.47
CA GLY A 47 18.33 -13.67 0.46
C GLY A 47 18.37 -13.19 1.90
N GLY A 48 19.44 -12.50 2.31
CA GLY A 48 19.56 -11.88 3.62
C GLY A 48 18.44 -10.87 3.90
N THR A 49 18.17 -9.94 2.98
CA THR A 49 17.07 -8.97 3.10
C THR A 49 15.71 -9.66 3.20
N ALA A 50 15.45 -10.66 2.35
CA ALA A 50 14.18 -11.39 2.38
C ALA A 50 13.95 -12.13 3.71
N LEU A 51 14.98 -12.79 4.23
CA LEU A 51 14.92 -13.52 5.50
C LEU A 51 14.77 -12.57 6.69
N VAL A 52 15.57 -11.49 6.74
CA VAL A 52 15.52 -10.49 7.83
C VAL A 52 14.13 -9.85 7.89
N LEU A 53 13.58 -9.40 6.77
CA LEU A 53 12.24 -8.81 6.75
C LEU A 53 11.15 -9.82 7.10
N THR A 54 11.27 -11.07 6.65
CA THR A 54 10.33 -12.13 7.03
C THR A 54 10.36 -12.39 8.53
N GLY A 55 11.55 -12.37 9.15
CA GLY A 55 11.74 -12.49 10.59
C GLY A 55 11.14 -11.30 11.35
N LEU A 56 11.46 -10.06 10.93
CA LEU A 56 10.92 -8.84 11.53
C LEU A 56 9.38 -8.80 11.48
N TYR A 57 8.77 -9.23 10.38
CA TYR A 57 7.32 -9.28 10.25
C TYR A 57 6.63 -10.11 11.34
N ARG A 58 7.27 -11.18 11.83
CA ARG A 58 6.72 -12.01 12.91
C ARG A 58 6.61 -11.25 14.24
N VAL A 59 7.48 -10.27 14.46
CA VAL A 59 7.59 -9.53 15.72
C VAL A 59 6.86 -8.19 15.63
N ILE A 60 7.03 -7.45 14.53
CA ILE A 60 6.57 -6.06 14.39
C ILE A 60 5.58 -5.86 13.22
N GLY A 61 5.04 -6.93 12.64
CA GLY A 61 4.07 -6.83 11.53
C GLY A 61 2.83 -6.01 11.85
N GLY A 62 2.46 -5.12 10.95
CA GLY A 62 1.36 -4.15 11.06
C GLY A 62 1.76 -2.82 11.69
N THR A 63 3.00 -2.70 12.19
CA THR A 63 3.50 -1.46 12.79
C THR A 63 4.09 -0.52 11.74
N ARG A 64 4.15 0.78 12.06
CA ARG A 64 4.80 1.78 11.22
C ARG A 64 6.28 1.49 10.98
N LEU A 65 6.96 0.92 11.99
CA LEU A 65 8.36 0.52 11.88
C LEU A 65 8.54 -0.56 10.81
N MET A 66 7.69 -1.59 10.79
CA MET A 66 7.76 -2.63 9.76
C MET A 66 7.63 -2.04 8.35
N ARG A 67 6.70 -1.10 8.14
CA ARG A 67 6.54 -0.43 6.85
C ARG A 67 7.80 0.31 6.41
N CYS A 68 8.50 0.96 7.34
CA CYS A 68 9.79 1.62 7.07
C CYS A 68 10.88 0.58 6.74
N CYS A 69 10.96 -0.52 7.49
CA CYS A 69 11.87 -1.63 7.20
C CYS A 69 11.63 -2.23 5.81
N VAL A 70 10.37 -2.39 5.40
CA VAL A 70 10.00 -2.82 4.04
C VAL A 70 10.49 -1.79 3.02
N GLY A 71 10.26 -0.49 3.25
CA GLY A 71 10.75 0.57 2.36
C GLY A 71 12.26 0.51 2.16
N ILE A 72 13.02 0.33 3.24
CA ILE A 72 14.48 0.13 3.18
C ILE A 72 14.80 -1.13 2.35
N GLY A 73 14.16 -2.26 2.64
CA GLY A 73 14.43 -3.51 1.95
C GLY A 73 14.12 -3.46 0.46
N LEU A 74 13.05 -2.80 0.05
CA LEU A 74 12.73 -2.61 -1.38
C LEU A 74 13.84 -1.81 -2.09
N MET A 75 14.38 -0.78 -1.44
CA MET A 75 15.49 0.00 -1.99
C MET A 75 16.80 -0.77 -2.00
N VAL A 76 17.05 -1.62 -0.99
CA VAL A 76 18.19 -2.55 -0.99
C VAL A 76 18.10 -3.56 -2.13
N MET A 77 16.90 -4.11 -2.41
CA MET A 77 16.69 -5.00 -3.54
C MET A 77 16.91 -4.29 -4.89
N ALA A 78 16.38 -3.07 -5.05
CA ALA A 78 16.61 -2.27 -6.25
C ALA A 78 18.11 -1.96 -6.45
N ALA A 79 18.79 -1.52 -5.39
CA ALA A 79 20.22 -1.27 -5.37
C ALA A 79 21.03 -2.51 -5.77
N LEU A 80 20.67 -3.69 -5.24
CA LEU A 80 21.27 -4.96 -5.62
C LEU A 80 21.11 -5.23 -7.11
N HIS A 81 19.90 -5.11 -7.67
CA HIS A 81 19.66 -5.35 -9.09
C HIS A 81 20.46 -4.39 -9.98
N ILE A 82 20.51 -3.11 -9.61
CA ILE A 82 21.31 -2.09 -10.31
C ILE A 82 22.78 -2.49 -10.30
N ASN A 83 23.30 -2.90 -9.15
CA ASN A 83 24.70 -3.32 -9.01
C ASN A 83 25.01 -4.58 -9.82
N GLN A 84 24.15 -5.60 -9.75
CA GLN A 84 24.31 -6.87 -10.50
C GLN A 84 24.31 -6.62 -12.01
N ALA A 85 23.52 -5.67 -12.48
CA ALA A 85 23.43 -5.32 -13.89
C ALA A 85 24.48 -4.26 -14.32
N HIS A 86 25.45 -3.94 -13.47
CA HIS A 86 26.48 -2.93 -13.76
C HIS A 86 25.92 -1.53 -14.08
N GLY A 87 24.83 -1.15 -13.42
CA GLY A 87 24.26 0.19 -13.51
C GLY A 87 23.42 0.47 -14.76
N GLN A 88 22.80 -0.54 -15.39
CA GLN A 88 21.94 -0.31 -16.56
C GLN A 88 20.75 0.58 -16.20
N ILE A 89 20.43 1.53 -17.06
CA ILE A 89 19.39 2.52 -16.80
C ILE A 89 17.99 1.88 -16.74
N GLU A 90 17.76 0.81 -17.49
CA GLU A 90 16.49 0.07 -17.51
C GLU A 90 16.17 -0.52 -16.14
N ILE A 91 17.18 -0.94 -15.38
CA ILE A 91 17.01 -1.50 -14.04
C ILE A 91 16.70 -0.39 -13.02
N HIS A 92 17.13 0.86 -13.26
CA HIS A 92 16.84 1.98 -12.39
C HIS A 92 15.36 2.33 -12.31
N PHE A 93 14.57 2.03 -13.36
CA PHE A 93 13.12 2.21 -13.33
C PHE A 93 12.46 1.44 -12.16
N GLY A 94 13.09 0.37 -11.68
CA GLY A 94 12.65 -0.36 -10.49
C GLY A 94 12.54 0.53 -9.24
N ILE A 95 13.37 1.56 -9.07
CA ILE A 95 13.29 2.48 -7.93
C ILE A 95 11.93 3.18 -7.90
N PHE A 96 11.55 3.79 -9.04
CA PHE A 96 10.30 4.54 -9.20
C PHE A 96 9.09 3.62 -8.97
N VAL A 97 9.10 2.45 -9.60
CA VAL A 97 8.03 1.45 -9.43
C VAL A 97 7.87 1.04 -7.95
N LEU A 98 8.98 0.77 -7.26
CA LEU A 98 8.93 0.32 -5.86
C LEU A 98 8.56 1.45 -4.89
N LEU A 99 8.97 2.69 -5.15
CA LEU A 99 8.49 3.86 -4.42
C LEU A 99 6.98 4.03 -4.60
N ALA A 100 6.48 3.94 -5.84
CA ALA A 100 5.05 4.03 -6.11
C ALA A 100 4.25 2.95 -5.38
N VAL A 101 4.74 1.71 -5.35
CA VAL A 101 4.12 0.60 -4.63
C VAL A 101 3.95 0.89 -3.14
N LEU A 102 4.88 1.61 -2.50
CA LEU A 102 4.78 1.97 -1.07
C LEU A 102 3.56 2.84 -0.73
N THR A 103 2.95 3.53 -1.70
CA THR A 103 1.70 4.28 -1.48
C THR A 103 0.53 3.39 -1.03
N PHE A 104 0.60 2.08 -1.28
CA PHE A 104 -0.37 1.10 -0.79
C PHE A 104 -0.48 1.09 0.75
N TYR A 105 0.59 1.47 1.44
CA TYR A 105 0.58 1.62 2.90
C TYR A 105 -0.22 2.81 3.40
N ARG A 106 -0.57 3.78 2.54
CA ARG A 106 -1.21 5.05 2.94
C ARG A 106 -0.43 5.77 4.06
N ASP A 107 0.89 5.62 4.04
CA ASP A 107 1.80 6.26 4.98
C ASP A 107 2.93 6.90 4.20
N TRP A 108 3.15 8.19 4.48
CA TRP A 108 4.19 8.97 3.83
C TRP A 108 5.60 8.59 4.32
N LEU A 109 5.74 8.11 5.56
CA LEU A 109 7.06 7.90 6.16
C LEU A 109 7.87 6.79 5.48
N PRO A 110 7.31 5.60 5.15
CA PRO A 110 8.03 4.58 4.38
C PRO A 110 8.56 5.08 3.04
N ILE A 111 7.81 5.96 2.35
CA ILE A 111 8.22 6.55 1.07
C ILE A 111 9.44 7.45 1.28
N LEU A 112 9.40 8.33 2.27
CA LEU A 112 10.54 9.21 2.60
C LEU A 112 11.77 8.39 3.01
N VAL A 113 11.59 7.37 3.86
CA VAL A 113 12.69 6.49 4.30
C VAL A 113 13.31 5.76 3.11
N ALA A 114 12.50 5.25 2.19
CA ALA A 114 12.98 4.62 0.96
C ALA A 114 13.75 5.62 0.07
N ALA A 115 13.20 6.81 -0.17
CA ALA A 115 13.85 7.86 -0.95
C ALA A 115 15.21 8.27 -0.37
N VAL A 116 15.31 8.42 0.95
CA VAL A 116 16.58 8.70 1.63
C VAL A 116 17.55 7.53 1.50
N THR A 117 17.08 6.30 1.68
CA THR A 117 17.91 5.09 1.56
C THR A 117 18.56 5.00 0.18
N ILE A 118 17.77 5.20 -0.88
CA ILE A 118 18.28 5.10 -2.24
C ILE A 118 19.19 6.28 -2.61
N ALA A 119 18.93 7.47 -2.08
CA ALA A 119 19.82 8.62 -2.26
C ALA A 119 21.20 8.39 -1.61
N VAL A 120 21.23 7.89 -0.37
CA VAL A 120 22.47 7.52 0.32
C VAL A 120 23.22 6.45 -0.46
N HIS A 121 22.51 5.41 -0.94
CA HIS A 121 23.10 4.40 -1.80
C HIS A 121 23.73 5.01 -3.05
N HIS A 122 23.00 5.84 -3.80
CA HIS A 122 23.49 6.39 -5.06
C HIS A 122 24.71 7.28 -4.87
N ILE A 123 24.69 8.18 -3.88
CA ILE A 123 25.83 9.06 -3.59
C ILE A 123 27.03 8.23 -3.12
N GLY A 124 26.82 7.29 -2.19
CA GLY A 124 27.87 6.45 -1.65
C GLY A 124 28.50 5.53 -2.70
N PHE A 125 27.68 4.79 -3.46
CA PHE A 125 28.16 3.87 -4.48
C PHE A 125 28.77 4.62 -5.67
N HIS A 126 28.27 5.81 -6.01
CA HIS A 126 28.90 6.66 -7.02
C HIS A 126 30.32 7.06 -6.63
N ALA A 127 30.51 7.52 -5.39
CA ALA A 127 31.82 7.88 -4.86
C ALA A 127 32.77 6.68 -4.78
N LEU A 128 32.28 5.51 -4.34
CA LEU A 128 33.06 4.28 -4.26
C LEU A 128 33.46 3.76 -5.65
N HIS A 129 32.54 3.79 -6.62
CA HIS A 129 32.81 3.40 -8.00
C HIS A 129 33.91 4.28 -8.61
N HIS A 130 33.83 5.60 -8.41
CA HIS A 130 34.86 6.55 -8.84
C HIS A 130 36.21 6.37 -8.12
N SER A 131 36.19 5.77 -6.92
CA SER A 131 37.39 5.42 -6.17
C SER A 131 37.99 4.07 -6.57
N GLY A 132 37.42 3.39 -7.58
CA GLY A 132 37.93 2.12 -8.11
C GLY A 132 37.39 0.86 -7.43
N PHE A 133 36.39 0.98 -6.54
CA PHE A 133 35.72 -0.20 -5.98
C PHE A 133 34.76 -0.83 -7.00
N PRO A 134 34.59 -2.17 -7.00
CA PRO A 134 33.73 -2.88 -7.94
C PRO A 134 32.26 -2.83 -7.51
N VAL A 135 31.75 -1.62 -7.29
CA VAL A 135 30.34 -1.34 -7.02
C VAL A 135 29.81 -0.42 -8.12
N TYR A 136 28.60 -0.70 -8.60
CA TYR A 136 28.08 -0.09 -9.81
C TYR A 136 26.74 0.57 -9.52
N VAL A 137 26.68 1.88 -9.74
CA VAL A 137 25.41 2.64 -9.74
C VAL A 137 25.06 3.11 -11.14
N MET A 138 26.03 3.54 -11.95
CA MET A 138 25.81 3.99 -13.32
C MET A 138 26.70 3.21 -14.27
N GLN A 139 26.16 2.87 -15.45
CA GLN A 139 26.98 2.37 -16.55
C GLN A 139 28.08 3.39 -16.92
N HIS A 140 29.28 2.88 -17.22
CA HIS A 140 30.46 3.66 -17.60
C HIS A 140 30.92 4.72 -16.56
N GLY A 141 30.50 4.60 -15.30
CA GLY A 141 30.92 5.54 -14.25
C GLY A 141 30.36 6.95 -14.43
N GLY A 142 29.13 7.08 -14.95
CA GLY A 142 28.48 8.37 -15.26
C GLY A 142 28.71 9.47 -14.21
N GLY A 143 28.80 10.73 -14.65
CA GLY A 143 29.21 11.85 -13.81
C GLY A 143 28.17 12.29 -12.76
N TRP A 144 28.60 13.16 -11.84
CA TRP A 144 27.77 13.75 -10.79
C TRP A 144 26.51 14.47 -11.30
N SER A 145 26.55 14.99 -12.54
CA SER A 145 25.39 15.59 -13.20
C SER A 145 24.24 14.60 -13.43
N MET A 146 24.56 13.34 -13.75
CA MET A 146 23.56 12.29 -13.95
C MET A 146 22.92 11.89 -12.62
N VAL A 147 23.70 11.82 -11.54
CA VAL A 147 23.19 11.57 -10.18
C VAL A 147 22.26 12.71 -9.74
N ALA A 148 22.66 13.97 -9.99
CA ALA A 148 21.82 15.13 -9.68
C ALA A 148 20.48 15.09 -10.44
N MET A 149 20.51 14.74 -11.74
CA MET A 149 19.29 14.60 -12.54
C MET A 149 18.36 13.50 -11.99
N HIS A 150 18.91 12.33 -11.64
CA HIS A 150 18.12 11.26 -11.03
C HIS A 150 17.53 11.68 -9.68
N ALA A 151 18.32 12.38 -8.86
CA ALA A 151 17.84 12.88 -7.57
C ALA A 151 16.65 13.84 -7.72
N VAL A 152 16.66 14.72 -8.74
CA VAL A 152 15.52 15.60 -9.04
C VAL A 152 14.25 14.77 -9.32
N TYR A 153 14.33 13.75 -10.17
CA TYR A 153 13.18 12.89 -10.46
C TYR A 153 12.66 12.17 -9.22
N VAL A 154 13.54 11.61 -8.39
CA VAL A 154 13.17 10.92 -7.15
C VAL A 154 12.52 11.89 -6.16
N VAL A 155 12.99 13.14 -6.05
CA VAL A 155 12.41 14.16 -5.18
C VAL A 155 11.00 14.53 -5.65
N VAL A 156 10.82 14.79 -6.95
CA VAL A 156 9.52 15.15 -7.52
C VAL A 156 8.52 14.00 -7.36
N GLU A 157 8.91 12.78 -7.70
CA GLU A 157 8.08 11.59 -7.52
C GLU A 157 7.71 11.41 -6.05
N SER A 158 8.70 11.39 -5.15
CA SER A 158 8.46 11.19 -3.72
C SER A 158 7.51 12.22 -3.14
N ALA A 159 7.61 13.49 -3.57
CA ALA A 159 6.68 14.54 -3.15
C ALA A 159 5.24 14.23 -3.56
N ILE A 160 5.02 13.80 -4.81
CA ILE A 160 3.70 13.41 -5.31
C ILE A 160 3.18 12.17 -4.58
N LEU A 161 4.01 11.15 -4.40
CA LEU A 161 3.63 9.91 -3.71
C LEU A 161 3.30 10.15 -2.23
N VAL A 162 4.04 11.04 -1.56
CA VAL A 162 3.75 11.47 -0.19
C VAL A 162 2.40 12.19 -0.14
N TYR A 163 2.14 13.12 -1.06
CA TYR A 163 0.86 13.80 -1.15
C TYR A 163 -0.29 12.80 -1.33
N LEU A 164 -0.17 11.87 -2.29
CA LEU A 164 -1.16 10.84 -2.54
C LEU A 164 -1.34 9.90 -1.33
N ALA A 165 -0.27 9.53 -0.64
CA ALA A 165 -0.36 8.67 0.54
C ALA A 165 -1.12 9.35 1.69
N VAL A 166 -0.91 10.66 1.89
CA VAL A 166 -1.63 11.45 2.90
C VAL A 166 -3.10 11.59 2.52
N GLN A 167 -3.40 11.90 1.25
CA GLN A 167 -4.77 11.99 0.76
C GLN A 167 -5.52 10.66 0.89
N ASN A 168 -4.92 9.56 0.42
CA ASN A 168 -5.50 8.22 0.52
C ASN A 168 -5.77 7.81 1.98
N GLN A 169 -4.93 8.26 2.92
CA GLN A 169 -5.15 8.02 4.34
C GLN A 169 -6.32 8.83 4.90
N ALA A 170 -6.44 10.10 4.51
CA ALA A 170 -7.57 10.95 4.89
C ALA A 170 -8.90 10.39 4.37
N GLU A 171 -8.96 10.04 3.08
CA GLU A 171 -10.14 9.42 2.46
C GLU A 171 -10.49 8.07 3.11
N ALA A 172 -9.49 7.26 3.47
CA ALA A 172 -9.73 6.01 4.18
C ALA A 172 -10.34 6.22 5.57
N VAL A 173 -9.88 7.25 6.30
CA VAL A 173 -10.41 7.62 7.61
C VAL A 173 -11.86 8.07 7.49
N GLU A 174 -12.15 8.95 6.54
CA GLU A 174 -13.50 9.47 6.28
C GLU A 174 -14.48 8.36 5.89
N ASN A 175 -14.10 7.49 4.96
CA ASN A 175 -14.93 6.35 4.54
C ASN A 175 -15.27 5.41 5.71
N GLN A 176 -14.31 5.13 6.60
CA GLN A 176 -14.59 4.33 7.80
C GLN A 176 -15.55 5.05 8.76
N ASP A 177 -15.37 6.35 8.98
CA ASP A 177 -16.28 7.12 9.85
C ASP A 177 -17.71 7.16 9.28
N MET A 178 -17.87 7.24 7.96
CA MET A 178 -19.17 7.16 7.30
C MET A 178 -19.82 5.78 7.50
N LEU A 179 -19.06 4.69 7.32
CA LEU A 179 -19.56 3.32 7.54
C LEU A 179 -19.98 3.10 9.00
N ASP A 180 -19.17 3.55 9.96
CA ASP A 180 -19.48 3.45 11.39
C ASP A 180 -20.77 4.21 11.74
N ARG A 181 -20.96 5.40 11.16
CA ARG A 181 -22.21 6.18 11.32
C ARG A 181 -23.41 5.47 10.70
N MET A 182 -23.30 4.95 9.48
CA MET A 182 -24.38 4.21 8.83
C MET A 182 -24.78 2.96 9.62
N LEU A 183 -23.80 2.22 10.16
CA LEU A 183 -24.04 1.06 11.02
C LEU A 183 -24.71 1.47 12.34
N ALA A 184 -24.27 2.57 12.96
CA ALA A 184 -24.89 3.09 14.18
C ALA A 184 -26.34 3.53 13.95
N THR A 185 -26.62 4.25 12.86
CA THR A 185 -27.99 4.65 12.48
C THR A 185 -28.86 3.43 12.16
N THR A 186 -28.33 2.42 11.46
CA THR A 186 -29.06 1.17 11.18
C THR A 186 -29.42 0.43 12.48
N ASN A 187 -28.51 0.40 13.45
CA ASN A 187 -28.76 -0.19 14.78
C ASN A 187 -29.78 0.63 15.58
N GLN A 188 -29.81 1.97 15.45
CA GLN A 188 -30.81 2.83 16.09
C GLN A 188 -32.22 2.66 15.49
N PHE A 189 -32.34 2.27 14.22
CA PHE A 189 -33.60 1.91 13.57
C PHE A 189 -33.98 0.42 13.72
N SER A 190 -33.13 -0.40 14.35
CA SER A 190 -33.44 -1.79 14.75
C SER A 190 -33.59 -2.01 16.27
N PRO A 191 -34.27 -1.14 17.06
CA PRO A 191 -34.39 -1.35 18.51
C PRO A 191 -35.40 -2.46 18.87
N ASP A 192 -36.28 -2.89 17.95
CA ASP A 192 -37.36 -3.84 18.23
C ASP A 192 -36.97 -5.32 18.14
N SER A 193 -35.74 -5.68 18.53
CA SER A 193 -35.35 -7.10 18.73
C SER A 193 -35.14 -7.48 20.20
N HIS A 194 -35.27 -6.54 21.13
CA HIS A 194 -35.25 -6.83 22.57
C HIS A 194 -36.67 -6.97 23.12
N GLY A 195 -37.39 -7.97 22.62
CA GLY A 195 -38.72 -8.30 23.09
C GLY A 195 -39.15 -9.65 22.53
N ASN A 196 -38.84 -10.70 23.29
CA ASN A 196 -39.41 -12.04 23.21
C ASN A 196 -38.60 -13.12 22.44
N GLU A 197 -38.14 -14.08 23.26
CA GLU A 197 -38.05 -15.51 22.98
C GLU A 197 -36.88 -16.07 22.14
N ARG A 198 -35.99 -16.75 22.88
CA ARG A 198 -35.39 -18.05 22.56
C ARG A 198 -35.88 -18.69 21.23
N SER A 199 -35.20 -18.46 20.12
CA SER A 199 -35.11 -19.43 19.02
C SER A 199 -33.94 -19.09 18.09
N GLY A 200 -32.95 -19.99 18.04
CA GLY A 200 -31.70 -19.80 17.33
C GLY A 200 -31.81 -19.99 15.81
N LYS A 201 -32.01 -18.90 15.07
CA LYS A 201 -31.67 -18.85 13.64
C LYS A 201 -30.86 -17.59 13.34
N HIS A 202 -29.59 -17.77 13.00
CA HIS A 202 -28.76 -16.73 12.43
C HIS A 202 -29.40 -16.20 11.15
N VAL A 203 -29.91 -14.97 11.19
CA VAL A 203 -30.40 -14.27 10.00
C VAL A 203 -29.19 -13.92 9.12
N SER A 204 -29.20 -14.39 7.88
CA SER A 204 -28.06 -14.23 6.96
C SER A 204 -27.97 -12.79 6.45
N LEU A 205 -26.76 -12.34 6.08
CA LEU A 205 -26.52 -11.01 5.51
C LEU A 205 -27.40 -10.75 4.27
N ALA A 206 -27.70 -11.80 3.51
CA ALA A 206 -28.59 -11.72 2.34
C ALA A 206 -30.02 -11.35 2.73
N GLN A 207 -30.55 -11.90 3.83
CA GLN A 207 -31.89 -11.56 4.31
C GLN A 207 -31.97 -10.10 4.77
N ARG A 208 -30.91 -9.58 5.39
CA ARG A 208 -30.83 -8.16 5.77
C ARG A 208 -30.80 -7.25 4.54
N PHE A 209 -30.09 -7.66 3.49
CA PHE A 209 -30.03 -6.92 2.23
C PHE A 209 -31.37 -6.94 1.48
N GLU A 210 -32.05 -8.09 1.44
CA GLU A 210 -33.40 -8.19 0.85
C GLU A 210 -34.42 -7.31 1.59
N GLN A 211 -34.34 -7.27 2.92
CA GLN A 211 -35.23 -6.47 3.74
C GLN A 211 -35.00 -4.96 3.54
N PHE A 212 -33.74 -4.54 3.34
CA PHE A 212 -33.40 -3.17 2.98
C PHE A 212 -33.91 -2.80 1.58
N LEU A 213 -33.75 -3.68 0.59
CA LEU A 213 -34.27 -3.46 -0.77
C LEU A 213 -35.80 -3.31 -0.79
N ALA A 214 -36.50 -4.13 0.01
CA ALA A 214 -37.96 -4.05 0.15
C ALA A 214 -38.42 -2.70 0.75
N GLN A 215 -37.68 -2.14 1.69
CA GLN A 215 -37.98 -0.83 2.27
C GLN A 215 -37.79 0.31 1.26
N ILE A 216 -36.73 0.27 0.44
CA ILE A 216 -36.52 1.26 -0.62
C ILE A 216 -37.64 1.20 -1.66
N THR A 217 -38.04 0.01 -2.09
CA THR A 217 -39.14 -0.15 -3.05
C THR A 217 -40.46 0.36 -2.49
N GLY A 218 -40.75 0.09 -1.21
CA GLY A 218 -41.93 0.63 -0.55
C GLY A 218 -41.96 2.15 -0.46
N LEU A 219 -40.81 2.81 -0.22
CA LEU A 219 -40.71 4.27 -0.21
C LEU A 219 -40.91 4.87 -1.60
N VAL A 220 -40.34 4.25 -2.64
CA VAL A 220 -40.54 4.68 -4.03
C VAL A 220 -42.00 4.53 -4.45
N ASP A 221 -42.64 3.40 -4.12
CA ASP A 221 -44.06 3.18 -4.40
C ASP A 221 -44.95 4.18 -3.66
N GLY A 222 -44.59 4.52 -2.42
CA GLY A 222 -45.26 5.57 -1.64
C GLY A 222 -45.20 6.94 -2.31
N VAL A 223 -44.00 7.36 -2.74
CA VAL A 223 -43.79 8.64 -3.44
C VAL A 223 -44.50 8.67 -4.80
N VAL A 224 -44.49 7.57 -5.56
CA VAL A 224 -45.19 7.46 -6.85
C VAL A 224 -46.70 7.57 -6.66
N ARG A 225 -47.24 6.93 -5.61
CA ARG A 225 -48.67 7.01 -5.29
C ARG A 225 -49.09 8.42 -4.87
N ASP A 226 -48.30 9.07 -4.01
CA ASP A 226 -48.58 10.46 -3.60
C ASP A 226 -48.46 11.43 -4.78
N THR A 227 -47.51 11.22 -5.68
CA THR A 227 -47.36 12.06 -6.89
C THR A 227 -48.54 11.88 -7.85
N ARG A 228 -49.08 10.66 -7.99
CA ARG A 228 -50.31 10.41 -8.76
C ARG A 228 -51.55 11.01 -8.10
N GLY A 229 -51.68 10.89 -6.78
CA GLY A 229 -52.79 11.50 -6.03
C GLY A 229 -52.81 13.03 -6.11
N LEU A 230 -51.63 13.68 -6.16
CA LEU A 230 -51.52 15.12 -6.41
C LEU A 230 -51.87 15.50 -7.86
N GLY A 231 -51.62 14.62 -8.82
CA GLY A 231 -52.01 14.82 -10.23
C GLY A 231 -53.52 14.76 -10.47
N GLU A 232 -54.24 13.93 -9.72
CA GLU A 232 -55.71 13.86 -9.78
C GLU A 232 -56.37 15.09 -9.13
N LEU A 233 -55.84 15.59 -8.02
CA LEU A 233 -56.32 16.83 -7.37
C LEU A 233 -56.11 18.08 -8.23
N GLY A 234 -55.13 18.10 -9.13
CA GLY A 234 -54.89 19.20 -10.07
C GLY A 234 -55.85 19.23 -11.26
N HIS A 235 -56.64 18.17 -11.46
CA HIS A 235 -57.59 18.03 -12.57
C HIS A 235 -59.05 18.37 -12.17
N ASP A 236 -59.30 18.53 -10.87
CA ASP A 236 -60.61 18.85 -10.26
C ASP A 236 -60.74 20.34 -9.83
N LEU A 237 -59.80 21.20 -10.23
CA LEU A 237 -59.83 22.66 -10.09
C LEU A 237 -59.95 23.34 -11.47
#